data_AF-A0A2Z2PDE9-F1
#
_entry.id   AF-A0A2Z2PDE9-F1
#
_cell.length_a   1.000
_cell.length_b   1.000
_cell.length_c   1.000
_cell.angle_alpha   90.00
_cell.angle_beta   90.00
_cell.angle_gamma   90.00
#
_symmetry.space_group_name_H-M   'P 1'
#
loop_
_entity.id
_entity.type
_entity.pdbx_description
1 polymer ?
#
loop_
_entity_poly.entity_id
_entity_poly.type
_entity_poly.pdbx_seq_one_letter_code
_entity_poly.pdbx_strand_id
1 'polypeptide(L)'
;TESGNLHGCPVSFVMGLDSESYPKEYQWVPKVLKPNRIAYIGLRDVDAGEREIIRKYNIPAFSMHHIDKYGIGKVFEMALDKINPNR
;
A
#
# COMPACT_ATOMS: atom_id res chain seq x y z
N THR A 1 3.60 -14.04 0.74
CA THR A 1 2.43 -14.19 1.64
C THR A 1 2.45 -15.58 2.19
N GLU A 2 2.15 -15.75 3.48
CA GLU A 2 2.12 -17.06 4.14
C GLU A 2 0.90 -17.89 3.76
N SER A 3 -0.19 -17.25 3.33
CA SER A 3 -1.44 -17.94 2.96
C SER A 3 -1.48 -18.46 1.53
N GLY A 4 -0.55 -18.03 0.66
CA GLY A 4 -0.57 -18.32 -0.78
C GLY A 4 -1.70 -17.64 -1.56
N ASN A 5 -2.58 -16.88 -0.90
CA ASN A 5 -3.72 -16.25 -1.54
C ASN A 5 -3.31 -14.95 -2.27
N LEU A 6 -3.53 -14.90 -3.59
CA LEU A 6 -3.14 -13.75 -4.43
C LEU A 6 -4.00 -12.49 -4.23
N HIS A 7 -5.17 -12.59 -3.60
CA HIS A 7 -6.03 -11.43 -3.35
C HIS A 7 -5.39 -10.36 -2.44
N GLY A 8 -4.42 -10.75 -1.60
CA GLY A 8 -3.62 -9.85 -0.77
C GLY A 8 -2.38 -9.28 -1.48
N CYS A 9 -2.09 -9.74 -2.70
CA CYS A 9 -0.90 -9.31 -3.45
C CYS A 9 -1.13 -8.31 -4.60
N PRO A 10 -2.34 -7.79 -4.93
CA PRO A 10 -2.51 -7.02 -6.17
C PRO A 10 -1.64 -5.76 -6.21
N VAL A 11 -1.43 -5.10 -5.06
CA VAL A 11 -0.61 -3.89 -4.98
C VAL A 11 0.88 -4.19 -5.23
N SER A 12 1.40 -5.34 -4.76
CA SER A 12 2.79 -5.70 -5.04
C SER A 12 3.01 -5.83 -6.55
N PHE A 13 2.10 -6.51 -7.26
CA PHE A 13 2.15 -6.68 -8.72
C PHE A 13 2.26 -5.35 -9.47
N VAL A 14 1.34 -4.41 -9.23
CA VAL A 14 1.31 -3.12 -9.94
C VAL A 14 2.42 -2.15 -9.52
N MET A 15 2.99 -2.35 -8.33
CA MET A 15 4.19 -1.64 -7.87
C MET A 15 5.49 -2.32 -8.33
N GLY A 16 5.41 -3.55 -8.87
CA GLY A 16 6.57 -4.32 -9.31
C GLY A 16 7.47 -4.85 -8.19
N LEU A 17 6.96 -5.02 -6.97
CA LEU A 17 7.73 -5.49 -5.82
C LEU A 17 8.02 -6.99 -5.91
N ASP A 18 9.29 -7.39 -5.88
CA ASP A 18 9.68 -8.82 -5.96
C ASP A 18 9.19 -9.51 -7.25
N SER A 19 9.31 -8.81 -8.39
CA SER A 19 8.77 -9.29 -9.66
C SER A 19 9.41 -10.57 -10.21
N GLU A 20 10.58 -10.95 -9.68
CA GLU A 20 11.25 -12.21 -10.00
C GLU A 20 10.50 -13.41 -9.44
N SER A 21 9.80 -13.23 -8.32
CA SER A 21 9.01 -14.26 -7.64
C SER A 21 7.58 -14.39 -8.19
N TYR A 22 7.21 -13.61 -9.22
CA TYR A 22 5.86 -13.63 -9.77
C TYR A 22 5.60 -14.87 -10.62
N PRO A 23 4.38 -15.45 -10.57
CA PRO A 23 3.98 -16.46 -11.53
C PRO A 23 4.10 -15.93 -12.97
N LYS A 24 4.52 -16.78 -13.90
CA LYS A 24 4.83 -16.41 -15.29
C LYS A 24 3.61 -15.76 -15.98
N GLU A 25 2.42 -16.17 -15.59
CA GLU A 25 1.12 -15.71 -16.07
C GLU A 25 0.84 -14.22 -15.76
N TYR A 26 1.57 -13.62 -14.82
CA TYR A 26 1.40 -12.21 -14.42
C TYR A 26 2.54 -11.29 -14.87
N GLN A 27 3.49 -11.79 -15.66
CA GLN A 27 4.62 -10.98 -16.15
C GLN A 27 4.20 -9.83 -17.09
N TRP A 28 3.00 -9.88 -17.65
CA TRP A 28 2.43 -8.82 -18.49
C TRP A 28 1.94 -7.60 -17.69
N VAL A 29 1.81 -7.70 -16.36
CA VAL A 29 1.21 -6.63 -15.53
C VAL A 29 2.12 -5.39 -15.53
N PRO A 30 1.59 -4.20 -15.90
CA PRO A 30 2.38 -2.99 -15.96
C PRO A 30 2.73 -2.46 -14.56
N LYS A 31 4.02 -2.19 -14.33
CA LYS A 31 4.59 -1.73 -13.05
C LYS A 31 4.53 -0.20 -12.94
N VAL A 32 3.32 0.35 -12.85
CA VAL A 32 3.06 1.80 -13.04
C VAL A 32 2.83 2.55 -11.73
N LEU A 33 2.58 1.85 -10.62
CA LEU A 33 2.25 2.49 -9.35
C LEU A 33 3.52 2.79 -8.55
N LYS A 34 3.81 4.07 -8.31
CA LYS A 34 4.91 4.49 -7.45
C LYS A 34 4.47 4.49 -5.97
N PRO A 35 5.36 4.16 -5.00
CA PRO A 35 5.03 4.17 -3.57
C PRO A 35 4.44 5.49 -3.06
N ASN A 36 4.88 6.62 -3.60
CA ASN A 36 4.40 7.95 -3.25
C ASN A 36 3.09 8.36 -3.94
N ARG A 37 2.45 7.45 -4.68
CA ARG A 37 1.18 7.67 -5.40
C ARG A 37 0.04 6.80 -4.88
N ILE A 38 0.24 6.15 -3.73
CA ILE A 38 -0.75 5.34 -3.04
C ILE A 38 -0.73 5.70 -1.55
N ALA A 39 -1.91 5.65 -0.92
CA ALA A 39 -2.04 5.75 0.52
C ALA A 39 -3.03 4.68 1.01
N TYR A 40 -2.72 4.04 2.13
CA TYR A 40 -3.64 3.14 2.82
C TYR A 40 -4.39 3.87 3.92
N ILE A 41 -5.70 3.65 4.02
CA ILE A 41 -6.56 4.23 5.07
C ILE A 41 -7.38 3.10 5.68
N GLY A 42 -7.45 3.05 7.01
CA GLY A 42 -8.23 2.06 7.75
C GLY A 42 -7.52 0.73 7.96
N LEU A 43 -6.18 0.69 7.86
CA LEU A 43 -5.43 -0.52 8.20
C LEU A 43 -5.69 -0.93 9.66
N ARG A 44 -6.06 -2.19 9.87
CA ARG A 44 -6.31 -2.75 11.22
C ARG A 44 -5.56 -4.06 11.46
N ASP A 45 -5.37 -4.82 10.39
CA ASP A 45 -4.73 -6.12 10.39
C ASP A 45 -3.76 -6.12 9.21
N VAL A 46 -2.48 -6.22 9.52
CA VAL A 46 -1.37 -6.04 8.57
C VAL A 46 -0.28 -7.01 8.98
N ASP A 47 0.06 -7.91 8.06
CA ASP A 47 1.07 -8.94 8.28
C ASP A 47 2.46 -8.32 8.53
N ALA A 48 3.36 -9.07 9.16
CA ALA A 48 4.70 -8.58 9.45
C ALA A 48 5.45 -8.14 8.18
N GLY A 49 5.39 -8.95 7.12
CA GLY A 49 6.02 -8.63 5.83
C GLY A 49 5.39 -7.41 5.14
N GLU A 50 4.07 -7.24 5.21
CA GLU A 50 3.40 -6.05 4.67
C GLU A 50 3.81 -4.78 5.42
N ARG A 51 3.93 -4.86 6.74
CA ARG A 51 4.39 -3.75 7.58
C ARG A 51 5.82 -3.34 7.26
N GLU A 52 6.69 -4.31 6.98
CA GLU A 52 8.05 -4.06 6.53
C GLU A 52 8.08 -3.38 5.16
N ILE A 53 7.27 -3.84 4.21
CA ILE A 53 7.15 -3.23 2.87
C ILE A 53 6.68 -1.78 2.99
N ILE A 54 5.60 -1.53 3.74
CA ILE A 54 5.06 -0.18 3.96
C ILE A 54 6.14 0.76 4.50
N ARG A 55 6.91 0.31 5.50
CA ARG A 55 8.02 1.09 6.09
C ARG A 55 9.17 1.28 5.09
N LYS A 56 9.61 0.22 4.42
CA LYS A 56 10.74 0.21 3.48
C LYS A 56 10.52 1.18 2.32
N TYR A 57 9.32 1.21 1.76
CA TYR A 57 8.97 2.07 0.62
C TYR A 57 8.34 3.40 1.03
N ASN A 58 8.27 3.68 2.33
CA ASN A 58 7.69 4.90 2.90
C ASN A 58 6.28 5.19 2.34
N ILE A 59 5.45 4.15 2.27
CA ILE A 59 4.08 4.27 1.76
C ILE A 59 3.23 4.95 2.84
N PRO A 60 2.52 6.06 2.52
CA PRO A 60 1.56 6.66 3.44
C PRO A 60 0.52 5.63 3.91
N ALA A 61 0.44 5.41 5.22
CA ALA A 61 -0.43 4.41 5.80
C ALA A 61 -1.07 4.94 7.08
N PHE A 62 -2.40 5.01 7.07
CA PHE A 62 -3.22 5.51 8.16
C PHE A 62 -4.09 4.35 8.68
N SER A 63 -3.72 3.83 9.84
CA SER A 63 -4.49 2.77 10.51
C SER A 63 -5.80 3.28 11.13
N MET A 64 -6.64 2.37 11.61
CA MET A 64 -7.84 2.70 12.40
C MET A 64 -7.52 3.64 13.58
N HIS A 65 -6.36 3.47 14.24
CA HIS A 65 -5.92 4.39 15.31
C HIS A 65 -5.82 5.86 14.84
N HIS A 66 -5.39 6.10 13.59
CA HIS A 66 -5.34 7.47 13.05
C HIS A 66 -6.74 8.02 12.81
N ILE A 67 -7.66 7.17 12.36
CA ILE A 67 -9.06 7.55 12.13
C ILE A 67 -9.72 7.91 13.47
N ASP A 68 -9.53 7.09 14.49
CA ASP A 68 -10.09 7.34 15.83
C ASP A 68 -9.52 8.61 16.46
N LYS A 69 -8.23 8.89 16.22
CA LYS A 69 -7.53 10.05 16.78
C LYS A 69 -7.83 11.37 16.08
N TYR A 70 -7.93 11.37 14.76
CA TYR A 70 -8.00 12.60 13.95
C TYR A 70 -9.34 12.78 13.23
N GLY A 71 -10.19 11.76 13.20
CA GLY A 71 -11.41 11.72 12.38
C GLY A 71 -11.10 11.42 10.91
N ILE A 72 -12.06 10.77 10.23
CA ILE A 72 -11.90 10.32 8.83
C ILE A 72 -11.61 11.48 7.86
N GLY A 73 -12.25 12.64 8.06
CA GLY A 73 -12.04 13.82 7.22
C GLY A 73 -10.59 14.30 7.25
N LYS A 74 -10.00 14.39 8.46
CA LYS A 74 -8.61 14.84 8.60
C LYS A 74 -7.61 13.83 8.05
N VAL A 75 -7.87 12.53 8.27
CA VAL A 75 -7.05 11.46 7.69
C VAL A 75 -7.04 11.52 6.17
N PHE A 76 -8.19 11.79 5.56
CA PHE A 76 -8.29 11.94 4.12
C PHE A 76 -7.48 13.13 3.59
N GLU A 77 -7.54 14.29 4.25
CA GLU A 77 -6.69 15.43 3.92
C GLU A 77 -5.20 15.09 4.00
N MET A 78 -4.77 14.46 5.10
CA MET A 78 -3.37 14.06 5.31
C MET A 78 -2.89 13.08 4.23
N ALA A 79 -3.75 12.14 3.81
CA ALA A 79 -3.44 11.19 2.75
C ALA A 79 -3.26 11.90 1.40
N LEU A 80 -4.16 12.83 1.05
CA LEU A 80 -4.08 13.60 -0.18
C LEU A 80 -2.83 14.48 -0.23
N ASP A 81 -2.47 15.15 0.87
CA ASP A 81 -1.24 15.95 0.95
C ASP A 81 0.02 15.12 0.69
N LYS A 82 0.00 13.82 1.04
CA LYS A 82 1.14 12.92 0.82
C LYS A 82 1.26 12.44 -0.62
N ILE A 83 0.14 12.12 -1.28
CA ILE A 83 0.15 11.52 -2.63
C ILE A 83 -0.02 12.56 -3.76
N ASN A 84 -0.47 13.76 -3.42
CA ASN A 84 -0.66 14.87 -4.33
C ASN A 84 -0.37 16.23 -3.63
N PRO A 85 0.89 16.53 -3.32
CA PRO A 85 1.27 17.73 -2.56
C PRO A 85 1.04 19.05 -3.31
N ASN A 86 0.87 19.03 -4.64
CA ASN A 86 0.70 20.22 -5.49
C ASN A 86 -0.76 20.45 -5.90
N ARG A 87 -1.71 20.12 -5.02
CA ARG A 87 -3.15 20.29 -5.28
C ARG A 87 -3.60 21.74 -5.15
#